data_AF-A0A356WV71-F1
#
_entry.id   AF-A0A356WV71-F1
#
_cell.length_a   1.000
_cell.length_b   1.000
_cell.length_c   1.000
_cell.angle_alpha   90.00
_cell.angle_beta   90.00
_cell.angle_gamma   90.00
#
_symmetry.space_group_name_H-M   'P 1'
#
loop_
_entity.id
_entity.type
_entity.pdbx_description
1 polymer ?
#
loop_
_entity_poly.entity_id
_entity_poly.type
_entity_poly.pdbx_seq_one_letter_code
_entity_poly.pdbx_strand_id
1 'polypeptide(L)'
;LQYITPMDLKAFGLIPEIIGRLPILTYLEPLDRDALLRILTEPKNSIIKQYEKLFSMDGVTLTLDKDVYEYIVDKAIEFKLGARG
;
A
#
# COMPACT_ATOMS: atom_id res chain seq x y z
N LEU A 1 -14.24 -8.37 3.95
CA LEU A 1 -14.69 -8.10 2.56
C LEU A 1 -14.63 -9.33 1.64
N GLN A 2 -14.06 -10.46 2.08
CA GLN A 2 -13.83 -11.65 1.26
C GLN A 2 -15.10 -12.34 0.71
N TYR A 3 -16.29 -12.03 1.25
CA TYR A 3 -17.55 -12.69 0.88
C TYR A 3 -18.64 -11.68 0.46
N ILE A 4 -18.27 -10.63 -0.27
CA ILE A 4 -19.24 -9.67 -0.82
C ILE A 4 -20.00 -10.30 -1.98
N THR A 5 -21.31 -10.14 -1.97
CA THR A 5 -22.21 -10.52 -3.06
C THR A 5 -22.67 -9.31 -3.87
N PRO A 6 -23.15 -9.50 -5.11
CA PRO A 6 -23.82 -8.44 -5.88
C PRO A 6 -25.00 -7.78 -5.15
N MET A 7 -25.69 -8.51 -4.26
CA MET A 7 -26.80 -7.96 -3.47
C MET A 7 -26.31 -6.97 -2.42
N ASP A 8 -25.14 -7.22 -1.82
CA ASP A 8 -24.53 -6.29 -0.86
C ASP A 8 -24.15 -4.97 -1.54
N LEU A 9 -23.66 -5.04 -2.79
CA LEU A 9 -23.35 -3.85 -3.60
C LEU A 9 -24.61 -3.04 -3.94
N LYS A 10 -25.72 -3.72 -4.25
CA LYS A 10 -27.01 -3.06 -4.48
C LYS A 10 -27.51 -2.38 -3.20
N ALA A 11 -27.42 -3.05 -2.05
CA ALA A 11 -27.79 -2.48 -0.76
C ALA A 11 -26.88 -1.29 -0.37
N PHE A 12 -25.62 -1.31 -0.81
CA PHE A 12 -24.66 -0.21 -0.66
C PHE A 12 -24.94 0.98 -1.59
N GLY A 13 -25.82 0.84 -2.58
CA GLY A 13 -26.27 1.92 -3.46
C GLY A 13 -25.78 1.87 -4.91
N LEU A 14 -25.12 0.80 -5.33
CA LEU A 14 -24.77 0.59 -6.74
C LEU A 14 -25.99 0.16 -7.56
N ILE A 15 -26.14 0.72 -8.77
CA ILE A 15 -27.25 0.37 -9.65
C ILE A 15 -27.05 -1.00 -10.33
N PRO A 16 -28.12 -1.78 -10.56
CA PRO A 16 -28.03 -3.13 -11.14
C PRO A 16 -27.31 -3.19 -12.49
N GLU A 17 -27.45 -2.17 -13.33
CA GLU A 17 -26.82 -2.09 -14.65
C GLU A 17 -25.29 -2.05 -14.58
N ILE A 18 -24.73 -1.39 -13.56
CA ILE A 18 -23.28 -1.33 -13.32
C ILE A 18 -22.79 -2.66 -12.76
N ILE A 19 -23.52 -3.22 -11.80
CA ILE A 19 -23.18 -4.52 -11.19
C ILE A 19 -23.18 -5.62 -12.26
N GLY A 20 -24.15 -5.61 -13.18
CA GLY A 20 -24.22 -6.55 -14.29
C GLY A 20 -23.07 -6.44 -15.31
N ARG A 21 -22.40 -5.29 -15.39
CA ARG A 21 -21.21 -5.07 -16.25
C ARG A 21 -19.89 -5.39 -15.57
N LEU A 22 -19.90 -5.68 -14.27
CA LEU A 22 -18.72 -6.02 -13.46
C LEU A 22 -18.81 -7.48 -13.00
N PRO A 23 -18.57 -8.46 -13.89
CA PRO A 23 -18.77 -9.88 -13.59
C PRO A 23 -17.72 -10.45 -12.62
N ILE A 24 -16.61 -9.74 -12.40
CA ILE A 24 -15.52 -10.17 -11.52
C ILE A 24 -15.52 -9.28 -10.27
N LEU A 25 -15.70 -9.91 -9.11
CA LEU A 25 -15.55 -9.30 -7.80
C LEU A 25 -14.24 -9.79 -7.19
N THR A 26 -13.44 -8.84 -6.70
CA THR A 26 -12.21 -9.13 -5.97
C THR A 26 -12.08 -8.18 -4.78
N TYR A 27 -11.22 -8.51 -3.83
CA TYR A 27 -10.93 -7.70 -2.67
C TYR A 27 -9.42 -7.62 -2.45
N LEU A 28 -8.99 -6.59 -1.74
CA LEU A 28 -7.60 -6.42 -1.33
C LEU A 28 -7.45 -6.85 0.12
N GLU A 29 -6.31 -7.47 0.41
CA GLU A 29 -5.89 -7.73 1.77
C GLU A 29 -5.47 -6.40 2.44
N PRO A 30 -5.79 -6.21 3.73
CA PRO A 30 -5.31 -5.06 4.47
C PRO A 30 -3.79 -5.09 4.56
N LEU A 31 -3.17 -3.92 4.57
CA LEU A 31 -1.72 -3.79 4.76
C LEU A 31 -1.38 -4.11 6.21
N ASP A 32 -0.53 -5.11 6.40
CA ASP A 32 0.10 -5.42 7.68
C ASP A 32 1.54 -4.87 7.73
N ARG A 33 2.20 -5.10 8.87
CA ARG A 33 3.56 -4.62 9.14
C ARG A 33 4.56 -5.11 8.11
N ASP A 34 4.49 -6.39 7.76
CA ASP A 34 5.39 -7.02 6.81
C ASP A 34 5.14 -6.49 5.39
N ALA A 35 3.88 -6.30 4.99
CA ALA A 35 3.53 -5.70 3.71
C ALA A 35 4.09 -4.27 3.59
N LEU A 36 4.00 -3.45 4.63
CA LEU A 36 4.55 -2.09 4.65
C LEU A 36 6.09 -2.10 4.52
N LEU A 37 6.77 -2.97 5.27
CA LEU A 37 8.23 -3.10 5.20
C LEU A 37 8.68 -3.53 3.80
N ARG A 38 7.95 -4.47 3.18
CA ARG A 38 8.20 -4.91 1.81
C ARG A 38 7.98 -3.79 0.81
N ILE A 39 6.90 -3.02 0.93
CA ILE A 39 6.62 -1.86 0.06
C ILE A 39 7.74 -0.82 0.14
N LEU A 40 8.33 -0.65 1.33
CA LEU A 40 9.41 0.30 1.56
C LEU A 40 10.74 -0.12 0.89
N THR A 41 10.98 -1.42 0.71
CA THR A 41 12.30 -1.96 0.33
C THR A 41 12.34 -2.75 -0.99
N GLU A 42 11.31 -3.53 -1.31
CA GLU A 42 11.30 -4.45 -2.46
C GLU A 42 10.97 -3.80 -3.80
N PRO A 43 9.88 -2.99 -3.94
CA PRO A 43 9.49 -2.44 -5.23
C PRO A 43 10.62 -1.67 -5.90
N LYS A 44 10.68 -1.73 -7.23
CA LYS A 44 11.64 -0.95 -8.02
C LYS A 44 11.50 0.55 -7.76
N ASN A 45 10.27 1.00 -7.54
CA ASN A 45 9.92 2.40 -7.26
C ASN A 45 9.58 2.62 -5.78
N SER A 46 10.21 1.87 -4.85
CA SER A 46 10.01 2.16 -3.43
C SER A 46 10.55 3.54 -3.06
N ILE A 47 9.95 4.18 -2.06
CA ILE A 47 10.32 5.54 -1.66
C ILE A 47 11.79 5.65 -1.23
N ILE A 48 12.34 4.62 -0.59
CA ILE A 48 13.76 4.57 -0.20
C ILE A 48 14.66 4.62 -1.43
N LYS A 49 14.41 3.78 -2.43
CA LYS A 49 15.21 3.78 -3.68
C LYS A 49 15.09 5.11 -4.43
N GLN A 50 13.93 5.77 -4.33
CA GLN A 50 13.76 7.11 -4.89
C GLN A 50 14.66 8.13 -4.17
N TYR A 51 14.73 8.11 -2.84
CA TYR A 51 15.64 8.96 -2.08
C TYR A 51 17.11 8.62 -2.31
N GLU A 52 17.51 7.34 -2.28
CA GLU A 52 18.88 6.93 -2.60
C GLU A 52 19.32 7.45 -3.96
N LYS A 53 18.45 7.34 -4.96
CA LYS A 53 18.70 7.88 -6.30
C LYS A 53 18.79 9.40 -6.31
N LEU A 54 17.90 10.09 -5.59
CA LEU A 54 17.90 11.55 -5.48
C LEU A 54 19.22 12.06 -4.89
N PHE A 55 19.66 11.50 -3.75
CA PHE A 55 20.94 11.85 -3.13
C PHE A 55 22.14 11.48 -4.01
N SER A 56 22.07 10.36 -4.74
CA SER A 56 23.12 9.98 -5.67
C SER A 56 23.29 10.96 -6.83
N MET A 57 22.27 11.73 -7.21
CA MET A 57 22.39 12.78 -8.24
C MET A 57 23.30 13.93 -7.77
N ASP A 58 23.35 14.17 -6.45
CA ASP A 58 24.22 15.17 -5.83
C ASP A 58 25.57 14.57 -5.37
N GLY A 59 25.85 13.32 -5.75
CA GLY A 59 27.08 12.60 -5.37
C GLY A 59 27.12 12.15 -3.91
N VAL A 60 25.97 12.12 -3.22
CA VAL A 60 25.86 11.70 -1.82
C VAL A 60 25.33 10.27 -1.73
N THR A 61 26.00 9.42 -0.94
CA THR A 61 25.50 8.07 -0.63
C THR A 61 24.59 8.10 0.60
N LEU A 62 23.31 7.82 0.41
CA LEU A 62 22.36 7.61 1.50
C LEU A 62 22.42 6.14 1.93
N THR A 63 22.67 5.88 3.22
CA THR A 63 22.60 4.55 3.83
C THR A 63 21.67 4.63 5.03
N LEU A 64 20.78 3.64 5.18
CA LEU A 64 19.83 3.56 6.27
C LEU A 64 20.01 2.23 7.00
N ASP A 65 20.04 2.29 8.33
CA ASP A 65 20.09 1.09 9.15
C ASP A 65 18.76 0.36 9.15
N LYS A 66 18.81 -0.95 9.41
CA LYS A 66 17.62 -1.82 9.44
C LYS A 66 16.53 -1.25 10.37
N ASP A 67 16.93 -0.72 11.52
CA ASP A 67 16.03 -0.20 12.54
C ASP A 67 15.25 1.05 12.07
N VAL A 68 15.78 1.79 11.10
CA VAL A 68 15.10 2.95 10.52
C VAL A 68 13.87 2.52 9.71
N TYR A 69 13.98 1.42 8.96
CA TYR A 69 12.84 0.90 8.20
C TYR A 69 11.73 0.42 9.13
N GLU A 70 12.08 -0.29 10.19
CA GLU A 70 11.14 -0.75 11.22
C GLU A 70 10.42 0.44 11.88
N TYR A 71 11.17 1.50 12.23
CA TYR A 71 10.61 2.71 12.82
C TYR A 71 9.63 3.43 11.89
N ILE A 72 9.94 3.54 10.59
CA ILE A 72 9.04 4.14 9.59
C ILE A 72 7.73 3.35 9.50
N VAL A 73 7.83 2.01 9.48
CA VAL A 73 6.65 1.13 9.42
C VAL A 73 5.78 1.30 10.67
N ASP A 74 6.39 1.31 11.86
CA ASP A 74 5.66 1.48 13.11
C ASP A 74 4.91 2.83 13.15
N LYS A 75 5.54 3.90 12.64
CA LYS A 75 4.88 5.22 12.50
C LYS A 75 3.74 5.21 11.48
N ALA A 76 3.90 4.57 10.32
CA ALA A 76 2.84 4.48 9.32
C ALA A 76 1.59 3.75 9.87
N ILE A 77 1.80 2.73 10.72
CA ILE A 77 0.74 2.00 11.42
C ILE A 77 0.10 2.90 12.50
N GLU A 78 0.90 3.56 13.33
CA GLU A 78 0.44 4.47 14.40
C GLU A 78 -0.52 5.54 13.84
N PHE A 79 -0.16 6.14 12.70
CA PHE A 79 -0.96 7.18 12.05
C PHE A 79 -2.09 6.65 11.15
N LYS A 80 -2.24 5.33 11.01
CA LYS A 80 -3.25 4.68 10.14
C LYS A 80 -3.21 5.17 8.69
N LEU A 81 -2.02 5.51 8.18
CA LEU A 81 -1.85 6.08 6.84
C LEU A 81 -1.76 5.00 5.74
N GLY A 82 -1.48 3.76 6.13
CA GLY A 82 -1.15 2.69 5.19
C GLY A 82 0.13 3.03 4.40
N ALA A 83 0.27 2.48 3.19
CA ALA A 83 1.45 2.70 2.34
C ALA A 83 1.52 4.11 1.69
N ARG A 84 0.57 5.00 1.98
CA ARG A 84 0.53 6.37 1.44
C ARG A 84 1.15 7.40 2.38
N GLY A 85 1.37 7.03 3.65
CA GLY A 85 1.95 7.89 4.68
C GLY A 85 3.47 7.86 4.72
#